data_AF-A0A1P8SN85-F1
#
_entry.id   AF-A0A1P8SN85-F1
#
_cell.length_a   1.000
_cell.length_b   1.000
_cell.length_c   1.000
_cell.angle_alpha   90.00
_cell.angle_beta   90.00
_cell.angle_gamma   90.00
#
_symmetry.space_group_name_H-M   'P 1'
#
loop_
_entity.id
_entity.type
_entity.pdbx_description
1 polymer ?
#
loop_
_entity_poly.entity_id
_entity_poly.type
_entity_poly.pdbx_seq_one_letter_code
_entity_poly.pdbx_strand_id
1 'polypeptide(L)'
;MPYDPAAPLLPPKRITSGDTSRCTSDQLVFEDESEKGSNALLARAWTPGWRNADKALASFINGPLLEYSVNRQKADGATTSLLSPHLHFGELSVRKVFHLVRMKQLVWVNEGNRAGEESCNQFLRSIGLREYSRYLSFNHPYSHERPLLAHLRFFPWMINEGYFKAWRQGRTGYPLVDAGMRELWATGWLHDRIRVVVSSFFVKVMQLPWRWGMKYFWDTLLDADLESDALGWQYISGTLPDGRELDRIDNPQFEGYKVDPNGEYVRRWLPELARLPTDWIHHPWDAPESVLQAAGIELGSNYPLPIVEISAAKARLQLALAEMWQLEAASRASMENGTEEGLGDSSDTPLIDFPQDIQMEVDHEQVRANNTLTGGRRHEDQMVPSMTSSLVRVEYDEVSGNNAEESRAEVPSDNNFRLQPQREEINQTGRDNMIPRFAPQHTAQSRDETSSSWTERDGSVVPVWSPPTTSRRSEHFANEDTSIASGGYMERRSPSHQLMSWRQLSQT
;
A
#
# COMPACT_ATOMS: atom_id res chain seq x y z
N MET A 1 -20.05 2.60 -14.09
CA MET A 1 -20.04 3.59 -15.19
C MET A 1 -21.06 3.15 -16.24
N PRO A 2 -21.66 4.06 -17.04
CA PRO A 2 -22.61 3.68 -18.10
C PRO A 2 -21.94 3.01 -19.32
N TYR A 3 -20.62 3.13 -19.47
CA TYR A 3 -19.83 2.52 -20.53
C TYR A 3 -18.52 1.97 -19.97
N ASP A 4 -18.05 0.85 -20.53
CA ASP A 4 -16.71 0.31 -20.27
C ASP A 4 -15.65 1.07 -21.10
N PRO A 5 -14.41 1.24 -20.59
CA PRO A 5 -13.32 1.88 -21.33
C PRO A 5 -12.90 1.06 -22.55
N ALA A 6 -12.36 1.74 -23.58
CA ALA A 6 -11.88 1.11 -24.80
C ALA A 6 -10.89 -0.05 -24.52
N ALA A 7 -11.05 -1.15 -25.23
CA ALA A 7 -10.23 -2.35 -25.08
C ALA A 7 -8.74 -2.09 -25.37
N PRO A 8 -7.80 -2.85 -24.76
CA PRO A 8 -6.39 -2.79 -25.09
C PRO A 8 -6.15 -3.07 -26.57
N LEU A 9 -5.35 -2.22 -27.24
CA LEU A 9 -4.93 -2.45 -28.62
C LEU A 9 -3.87 -3.55 -28.67
N LEU A 10 -3.80 -4.25 -29.81
CA LEU A 10 -2.76 -5.25 -30.04
C LEU A 10 -1.37 -4.58 -30.16
N PRO A 11 -0.30 -5.21 -29.63
CA PRO A 11 1.06 -4.71 -29.81
C PRO A 11 1.49 -4.76 -31.29
N PRO A 12 2.41 -3.89 -31.73
CA PRO A 12 2.90 -3.90 -33.11
C PRO A 12 3.62 -5.22 -33.42
N LYS A 13 3.29 -5.84 -34.56
CA LYS A 13 3.88 -7.13 -34.98
C LYS A 13 5.40 -7.07 -35.17
N ARG A 14 5.92 -5.94 -35.63
CA ARG A 14 7.34 -5.61 -35.77
C ARG A 14 7.47 -4.09 -35.91
N ILE A 15 8.55 -3.53 -35.38
CA ILE A 15 8.99 -2.15 -35.64
C ILE A 15 10.33 -2.26 -36.37
N THR A 16 10.51 -1.50 -37.45
CA THR A 16 11.79 -1.39 -38.16
C THR A 16 12.56 -0.19 -37.62
N SER A 17 13.64 -0.44 -36.89
CA SER A 17 14.63 0.61 -36.58
C SER A 17 15.28 1.10 -37.87
N GLY A 18 15.48 2.41 -37.96
CA GLY A 18 16.32 3.00 -39.02
C GLY A 18 17.82 2.75 -38.77
N ASP A 19 18.66 3.55 -39.42
CA ASP A 19 20.10 3.53 -39.21
C ASP A 19 20.47 4.13 -37.85
N THR A 20 20.54 3.26 -36.83
CA THR A 20 20.87 3.66 -35.44
C THR A 20 22.33 4.06 -35.26
N SER A 21 23.21 3.82 -36.23
CA SER A 21 24.63 4.21 -36.14
C SER A 21 24.85 5.73 -36.11
N ARG A 22 23.82 6.51 -36.48
CA ARG A 22 23.81 7.98 -36.47
C ARG A 22 23.44 8.59 -35.12
N CYS A 23 23.04 7.77 -34.15
CA CYS A 23 22.63 8.20 -32.81
C CYS A 23 23.63 7.65 -31.79
N THR A 24 24.38 8.54 -31.13
CA THR A 24 25.22 8.18 -29.98
C THR A 24 24.34 7.88 -28.77
N SER A 25 24.64 6.81 -28.04
CA SER A 25 23.95 6.43 -26.81
C SER A 25 24.86 6.61 -25.60
N ASP A 26 24.57 7.60 -24.78
CA ASP A 26 25.30 7.84 -23.54
C ASP A 26 24.70 7.01 -22.39
N GLN A 27 25.55 6.56 -21.46
CA GLN A 27 25.10 5.90 -20.24
C GLN A 27 24.87 6.95 -19.15
N LEU A 28 23.65 6.99 -18.61
CA LEU A 28 23.29 7.84 -17.49
C LEU A 28 23.33 7.04 -16.18
N VAL A 29 23.83 7.68 -15.12
CA VAL A 29 23.80 7.16 -13.76
C VAL A 29 22.51 7.62 -13.09
N PHE A 30 21.77 6.69 -12.50
CA PHE A 30 20.47 6.94 -11.84
C PHE A 30 20.50 6.73 -10.32
N GLU A 31 21.55 6.11 -9.78
CA GLU A 31 21.72 5.81 -8.36
C GLU A 31 23.10 6.28 -7.90
N ASP A 32 23.22 6.71 -6.64
CA ASP A 32 24.50 7.04 -6.04
C ASP A 32 25.28 5.77 -5.70
N GLU A 33 26.59 5.74 -6.03
CA GLU A 33 27.45 4.58 -5.79
C GLU A 33 27.55 4.19 -4.30
N SER A 34 27.26 5.10 -3.37
CA SER A 34 27.14 4.82 -1.94
C SER A 34 25.89 4.02 -1.56
N GLU A 35 24.79 4.18 -2.29
CA GLU A 35 23.49 3.57 -1.98
C GLU A 35 23.23 2.28 -2.75
N LYS A 36 23.91 2.09 -3.88
CA LYS A 36 23.90 0.91 -4.75
C LYS A 36 23.91 -0.44 -4.04
N GLY A 37 24.71 -0.57 -2.98
CA GLY A 37 24.77 -1.79 -2.15
C GLY A 37 23.50 -2.03 -1.33
N SER A 38 22.87 -0.96 -0.83
CA SER A 38 21.59 -1.00 -0.11
C SER A 38 20.42 -1.21 -1.08
N ASN A 39 20.40 -0.50 -2.21
CA ASN A 39 19.37 -0.60 -3.26
C ASN A 39 19.29 -2.02 -3.84
N ALA A 40 20.43 -2.73 -3.94
CA ALA A 40 20.48 -4.12 -4.36
C ALA A 40 19.67 -5.08 -3.45
N LEU A 41 19.34 -4.70 -2.20
CA LEU A 41 18.47 -5.49 -1.33
C LEU A 41 17.01 -5.50 -1.80
N LEU A 42 16.54 -4.43 -2.46
CA LEU A 42 15.19 -4.34 -3.01
C LEU A 42 14.93 -5.42 -4.07
N ALA A 43 15.96 -5.84 -4.80
CA ALA A 43 15.91 -6.91 -5.79
C ALA A 43 15.57 -8.30 -5.20
N ARG A 44 15.61 -8.46 -3.86
CA ARG A 44 15.13 -9.69 -3.19
C ARG A 44 13.62 -9.79 -3.14
N ALA A 45 12.93 -8.65 -3.08
CA ALA A 45 11.47 -8.57 -3.01
C ALA A 45 10.84 -8.22 -4.38
N TRP A 46 11.53 -7.42 -5.20
CA TRP A 46 11.01 -6.85 -6.43
C TRP A 46 11.83 -7.23 -7.65
N THR A 47 11.16 -7.40 -8.79
CA THR A 47 11.81 -7.56 -10.09
C THR A 47 11.08 -6.71 -11.12
N PRO A 48 11.54 -5.47 -11.39
CA PRO A 48 10.92 -4.57 -12.36
C PRO A 48 10.79 -5.15 -13.78
N GLY A 49 10.04 -4.47 -14.63
CA GLY A 49 9.88 -4.78 -16.05
C GLY A 49 8.49 -5.33 -16.40
N TRP A 50 7.94 -4.84 -17.51
CA TRP A 50 6.62 -5.21 -18.04
C TRP A 50 6.33 -6.72 -18.15
N ARG A 51 7.35 -7.54 -18.41
CA ARG A 51 7.20 -9.01 -18.46
C ARG A 51 6.88 -9.61 -17.08
N ASN A 52 7.42 -9.03 -16.02
CA ASN A 52 7.17 -9.47 -14.66
C ASN A 52 5.84 -8.88 -14.14
N ALA A 53 5.51 -7.65 -14.52
CA ALA A 53 4.19 -7.06 -14.29
C ALA A 53 3.04 -7.93 -14.84
N ASP A 54 3.19 -8.45 -16.06
CA ASP A 54 2.21 -9.36 -16.68
C ASP A 54 2.09 -10.70 -15.93
N LYS A 55 3.20 -11.26 -15.44
CA LYS A 55 3.19 -12.48 -14.61
C LYS A 55 2.52 -12.22 -13.26
N ALA A 56 2.83 -11.10 -12.62
CA ALA A 56 2.25 -10.70 -11.34
C ALA A 56 0.73 -10.52 -11.47
N LEU A 57 0.25 -9.86 -12.54
CA LEU A 57 -1.18 -9.73 -12.82
C LEU A 57 -1.85 -11.09 -13.04
N ALA A 58 -1.23 -11.98 -13.82
CA ALA A 58 -1.76 -13.33 -14.08
C ALA A 58 -1.80 -14.19 -12.81
N SER A 59 -0.80 -14.07 -11.94
CA SER A 59 -0.76 -14.74 -10.63
C SER A 59 -1.86 -14.21 -9.71
N PHE A 60 -2.01 -12.89 -9.62
CA PHE A 60 -3.04 -12.24 -8.81
C PHE A 60 -4.46 -12.66 -9.22
N ILE A 61 -4.78 -12.58 -10.52
CA ILE A 61 -6.12 -12.92 -11.07
C ILE A 61 -6.50 -14.39 -10.85
N ASN A 62 -5.52 -15.29 -10.78
CA ASN A 62 -5.75 -16.72 -10.63
C ASN A 62 -5.60 -17.25 -9.19
N GLY A 63 -5.16 -16.40 -8.25
CA GLY A 63 -5.07 -16.72 -6.83
C GLY A 63 -5.75 -15.66 -5.95
N PRO A 64 -5.00 -14.71 -5.35
CA PRO A 64 -5.53 -13.79 -4.32
C PRO A 64 -6.77 -12.97 -4.70
N LEU A 65 -7.02 -12.71 -5.99
CA LEU A 65 -8.21 -11.96 -6.42
C LEU A 65 -9.53 -12.58 -5.95
N LEU A 66 -9.63 -13.91 -5.77
CA LEU A 66 -10.87 -14.54 -5.31
C LEU A 66 -11.27 -14.09 -3.89
N GLU A 67 -10.30 -14.01 -2.98
CA GLU A 67 -10.52 -13.69 -1.56
C GLU A 67 -10.23 -12.21 -1.22
N TYR A 68 -9.94 -11.38 -2.24
CA TYR A 68 -9.50 -9.99 -2.05
C TYR A 68 -10.48 -9.17 -1.19
N SER A 69 -11.80 -9.36 -1.33
CA SER A 69 -12.81 -8.65 -0.52
C SER A 69 -12.61 -8.81 0.99
N VAL A 70 -12.21 -10.01 1.45
CA VAL A 70 -11.96 -10.34 2.87
C VAL A 70 -10.53 -9.99 3.26
N ASN A 71 -9.56 -10.42 2.45
CA ASN A 71 -8.15 -10.39 2.84
C ASN A 71 -7.47 -9.02 2.60
N ARG A 72 -8.06 -8.09 1.84
CA ARG A 72 -7.55 -6.71 1.61
C ARG A 72 -7.31 -5.84 2.86
N GLN A 73 -7.73 -6.30 4.04
CA GLN A 73 -7.50 -5.59 5.29
C GLN A 73 -6.27 -6.12 6.05
N LYS A 74 -5.84 -7.36 5.76
CA LYS A 74 -4.76 -8.05 6.46
C LYS A 74 -3.41 -7.75 5.82
N ALA A 75 -2.42 -7.39 6.64
CA ALA A 75 -1.04 -7.16 6.22
C ALA A 75 -0.11 -8.36 6.46
N ASP A 76 -0.59 -9.42 7.12
CA ASP A 76 0.20 -10.60 7.51
C ASP A 76 0.67 -11.47 6.32
N GLY A 77 0.08 -11.35 5.13
CA GLY A 77 0.43 -12.15 3.95
C GLY A 77 0.28 -11.45 2.60
N ALA A 78 0.61 -12.17 1.52
CA ALA A 78 0.51 -11.71 0.13
C ALA A 78 -0.96 -11.71 -0.38
N THR A 79 -1.79 -10.89 0.26
CA THR A 79 -3.25 -10.80 0.05
C THR A 79 -3.66 -9.83 -1.06
N THR A 80 -2.78 -8.91 -1.42
CA THR A 80 -3.01 -7.87 -2.44
C THR A 80 -2.25 -8.16 -3.74
N SER A 81 -2.43 -7.31 -4.75
CA SER A 81 -1.87 -7.56 -6.09
C SER A 81 -0.38 -7.26 -6.22
N LEU A 82 0.19 -6.42 -5.33
CA LEU A 82 1.57 -5.90 -5.44
C LEU A 82 1.89 -5.22 -6.79
N LEU A 83 0.86 -4.76 -7.53
CA LEU A 83 1.02 -4.19 -8.88
C LEU A 83 1.32 -2.68 -8.90
N SER A 84 1.37 -2.00 -7.75
CA SER A 84 1.43 -0.55 -7.72
C SER A 84 2.69 0.05 -8.37
N PRO A 85 3.92 -0.46 -8.16
CA PRO A 85 5.11 0.04 -8.89
C PRO A 85 4.97 -0.13 -10.41
N HIS A 86 4.51 -1.30 -10.86
CA HIS A 86 4.30 -1.58 -12.29
C HIS A 86 3.20 -0.70 -12.93
N LEU A 87 2.20 -0.27 -12.15
CA LEU A 87 1.13 0.63 -12.59
C LEU A 87 1.51 2.12 -12.54
N HIS A 88 2.48 2.49 -11.70
CA HIS A 88 3.08 3.82 -11.67
C HIS A 88 3.94 4.04 -12.93
N PHE A 89 4.97 3.21 -13.13
CA PHE A 89 5.90 3.31 -14.27
C PHE A 89 5.29 2.94 -15.65
N GLY A 90 3.98 2.64 -15.72
CA GLY A 90 3.29 2.32 -16.97
C GLY A 90 3.68 0.98 -17.59
N GLU A 91 4.46 0.15 -16.89
CA GLU A 91 4.84 -1.20 -17.31
C GLU A 91 3.61 -2.11 -17.51
N LEU A 92 2.53 -1.84 -16.77
CA LEU A 92 1.25 -2.52 -16.89
C LEU A 92 0.14 -1.54 -17.28
N SER A 93 -0.61 -1.86 -18.34
CA SER A 93 -1.73 -1.01 -18.76
C SER A 93 -2.94 -1.19 -17.84
N VAL A 94 -3.39 -0.10 -17.20
CA VAL A 94 -4.60 -0.09 -16.37
C VAL A 94 -5.85 -0.59 -17.13
N ARG A 95 -5.94 -0.33 -18.45
CA ARG A 95 -7.01 -0.88 -19.31
C ARG A 95 -6.95 -2.41 -19.41
N LYS A 96 -5.75 -3.00 -19.47
CA LYS A 96 -5.57 -4.46 -19.48
C LYS A 96 -6.01 -5.07 -18.15
N VAL A 97 -5.67 -4.42 -17.03
CA VAL A 97 -6.14 -4.82 -15.70
C VAL A 97 -7.66 -4.78 -15.61
N PHE A 98 -8.29 -3.66 -15.98
CA PHE A 98 -9.75 -3.51 -15.98
C PHE A 98 -10.43 -4.62 -16.79
N HIS A 99 -10.02 -4.80 -18.05
CA HIS A 99 -10.66 -5.77 -18.95
C HIS A 99 -10.52 -7.22 -18.45
N LEU A 100 -9.33 -7.62 -17.97
CA LEU A 100 -9.12 -8.99 -17.46
C LEU A 100 -9.91 -9.25 -16.16
N VAL A 101 -9.97 -8.27 -15.24
CA VAL A 101 -10.77 -8.39 -14.00
C VAL A 101 -12.26 -8.41 -14.33
N ARG A 102 -12.73 -7.58 -15.26
CA ARG A 102 -14.13 -7.56 -15.71
C ARG A 102 -14.54 -8.87 -16.39
N MET A 103 -13.66 -9.47 -17.19
CA MET A 103 -13.87 -10.81 -17.74
C MET A 103 -13.97 -11.88 -16.63
N LYS A 104 -13.06 -11.86 -15.65
CA LYS A 104 -13.08 -12.78 -14.50
C LYS A 104 -14.37 -12.64 -13.67
N GLN A 105 -14.83 -11.39 -13.46
CA GLN A 105 -16.08 -11.08 -12.80
C GLN A 105 -17.29 -11.70 -13.52
N LEU A 106 -17.38 -11.56 -14.85
CA LEU A 106 -18.49 -12.15 -15.62
C LEU A 106 -18.52 -13.68 -15.53
N VAL A 107 -17.36 -14.34 -15.51
CA VAL A 107 -17.26 -15.79 -15.27
C VAL A 107 -17.80 -16.15 -13.89
N TRP A 108 -17.34 -15.47 -12.83
CA TRP A 108 -17.81 -15.74 -11.46
C TRP A 108 -19.28 -15.41 -11.22
N VAL A 109 -19.84 -14.40 -11.89
CA VAL A 109 -21.29 -14.11 -11.87
C VAL A 109 -22.07 -15.27 -12.50
N ASN A 110 -21.63 -15.79 -13.65
CA ASN A 110 -22.28 -16.94 -14.30
C ASN A 110 -22.16 -18.24 -13.49
N GLU A 111 -21.08 -18.40 -12.72
CA GLU A 111 -20.88 -19.51 -11.77
C GLU A 111 -21.65 -19.34 -10.45
N GLY A 112 -22.29 -18.18 -10.21
CA GLY A 112 -22.98 -17.86 -8.96
C GLY A 112 -22.05 -17.52 -7.77
N ASN A 113 -20.76 -17.32 -8.03
CA ASN A 113 -19.73 -17.03 -7.03
C ASN A 113 -19.76 -15.55 -6.59
N ARG A 114 -20.67 -15.24 -5.66
CA ARG A 114 -20.84 -13.90 -5.08
C ARG A 114 -19.58 -13.36 -4.38
N ALA A 115 -18.76 -14.22 -3.80
CA ALA A 115 -17.52 -13.80 -3.12
C ALA A 115 -16.49 -13.30 -4.14
N GLY A 116 -16.32 -14.01 -5.26
CA GLY A 116 -15.48 -13.57 -6.37
C GLY A 116 -15.99 -12.30 -7.05
N GLU A 117 -17.32 -12.18 -7.24
CA GLU A 117 -17.93 -10.95 -7.76
C GLU A 117 -17.60 -9.73 -6.89
N GLU A 118 -17.79 -9.83 -5.57
CA GLU A 118 -17.52 -8.74 -4.63
C GLU A 118 -16.02 -8.43 -4.54
N SER A 119 -15.16 -9.44 -4.56
CA SER A 119 -13.71 -9.24 -4.63
C SER A 119 -13.29 -8.48 -5.91
N CYS A 120 -13.89 -8.79 -7.06
CA CYS A 120 -13.71 -8.00 -8.29
C CYS A 120 -14.19 -6.55 -8.15
N ASN A 121 -15.37 -6.32 -7.55
CA ASN A 121 -15.89 -4.96 -7.30
C ASN A 121 -14.94 -4.15 -6.41
N GLN A 122 -14.45 -4.72 -5.30
CA GLN A 122 -13.51 -4.07 -4.40
C GLN A 122 -12.17 -3.79 -5.09
N PHE A 123 -11.66 -4.71 -5.91
CA PHE A 123 -10.40 -4.49 -6.65
C PHE A 123 -10.54 -3.41 -7.74
N LEU A 124 -11.65 -3.42 -8.50
CA LEU A 124 -11.95 -2.37 -9.47
C LEU A 124 -12.16 -1.01 -8.79
N ARG A 125 -12.69 -0.96 -7.56
CA ARG A 125 -12.74 0.26 -6.74
C ARG A 125 -11.33 0.75 -6.37
N SER A 126 -10.42 -0.13 -5.99
CA SER A 126 -9.01 0.23 -5.74
C SER A 126 -8.32 0.80 -6.98
N ILE A 127 -8.57 0.22 -8.17
CA ILE A 127 -8.12 0.82 -9.45
C ILE A 127 -8.81 2.18 -9.69
N GLY A 128 -10.09 2.31 -9.34
CA GLY A 128 -10.82 3.58 -9.42
C GLY A 128 -10.23 4.71 -8.57
N LEU A 129 -9.62 4.40 -7.42
CA LEU A 129 -8.92 5.40 -6.59
C LEU A 129 -7.66 5.95 -7.28
N ARG A 130 -6.93 5.12 -8.04
CA ARG A 130 -5.82 5.57 -8.90
C ARG A 130 -6.31 6.55 -9.97
N GLU A 131 -7.38 6.20 -10.68
CA GLU A 131 -7.94 7.09 -11.71
C GLU A 131 -8.52 8.38 -11.10
N TYR A 132 -9.10 8.30 -9.89
CA TYR A 132 -9.58 9.46 -9.16
C TYR A 132 -8.43 10.39 -8.71
N SER A 133 -7.26 9.86 -8.32
CA SER A 133 -6.11 10.71 -7.97
C SER A 133 -5.66 11.56 -9.16
N ARG A 134 -5.54 10.97 -10.36
CA ARG A 134 -5.24 11.70 -11.61
C ARG A 134 -6.31 12.74 -11.94
N TYR A 135 -7.58 12.36 -11.83
CA TYR A 135 -8.69 13.28 -12.05
C TYR A 135 -8.63 14.47 -11.08
N LEU A 136 -8.35 14.22 -9.81
CA LEU A 136 -8.27 15.26 -8.78
C LEU A 136 -7.11 16.22 -9.04
N SER A 137 -5.91 15.70 -9.31
CA SER A 137 -4.73 16.54 -9.61
C SER A 137 -4.85 17.29 -10.94
N PHE A 138 -5.52 16.73 -11.95
CA PHE A 138 -5.80 17.45 -13.20
C PHE A 138 -6.74 18.64 -13.00
N ASN A 139 -7.82 18.47 -12.22
CA ASN A 139 -8.78 19.56 -11.94
C ASN A 139 -8.28 20.54 -10.87
N HIS A 140 -7.34 20.12 -10.02
CA HIS A 140 -6.71 20.93 -8.98
C HIS A 140 -5.18 20.80 -9.03
N PRO A 141 -4.49 21.52 -9.95
CA PRO A 141 -3.07 21.33 -10.23
C PRO A 141 -2.15 21.44 -9.01
N TYR A 142 -2.44 22.36 -8.08
CA TYR A 142 -1.63 22.59 -6.88
C TYR A 142 -1.91 21.62 -5.71
N SER A 143 -2.72 20.58 -5.91
CA SER A 143 -3.14 19.62 -4.86
C SER A 143 -2.00 18.84 -4.18
N HIS A 144 -0.81 18.80 -4.78
CA HIS A 144 0.36 18.13 -4.21
C HIS A 144 1.15 19.02 -3.22
N GLU A 145 1.08 20.35 -3.36
CA GLU A 145 1.70 21.31 -2.43
C GLU A 145 0.68 21.92 -1.45
N ARG A 146 -0.56 22.12 -1.91
CA ARG A 146 -1.62 22.85 -1.21
C ARG A 146 -2.78 21.91 -0.90
N PRO A 147 -3.24 21.82 0.37
CA PRO A 147 -4.41 21.02 0.71
C PRO A 147 -5.66 21.59 0.04
N LEU A 148 -6.57 20.72 -0.42
CA LEU A 148 -7.80 21.17 -1.08
C LEU A 148 -8.74 21.92 -0.13
N LEU A 149 -8.78 21.53 1.14
CA LEU A 149 -9.45 22.28 2.20
C LEU A 149 -8.43 23.14 2.97
N ALA A 150 -8.62 24.45 2.90
CA ALA A 150 -7.68 25.44 3.45
C ALA A 150 -7.61 25.48 4.99
N HIS A 151 -8.48 24.77 5.73
CA HIS A 151 -8.55 24.85 7.20
C HIS A 151 -7.23 24.44 7.89
N LEU A 152 -6.50 23.45 7.34
CA LEU A 152 -5.18 23.04 7.86
C LEU A 152 -4.07 24.10 7.75
N ARG A 153 -4.31 25.23 7.06
CA ARG A 153 -3.35 26.35 6.99
C ARG A 153 -2.97 26.88 8.37
N PHE A 154 -3.92 26.90 9.30
CA PHE A 154 -3.74 27.44 10.65
C PHE A 154 -3.52 26.35 11.72
N PHE A 155 -3.30 25.10 11.32
CA PHE A 155 -3.04 24.04 12.28
C PHE A 155 -1.64 24.20 12.91
N PRO A 156 -1.51 24.24 14.24
CA PRO A 156 -0.23 24.45 14.92
C PRO A 156 0.62 23.17 14.92
N TRP A 157 1.24 22.88 13.78
CA TRP A 157 2.12 21.70 13.61
C TRP A 157 3.34 21.76 14.56
N MET A 158 3.68 20.62 15.14
CA MET A 158 4.86 20.48 15.99
C MET A 158 6.11 20.29 15.14
N ILE A 159 7.01 21.28 15.15
CA ILE A 159 8.33 21.17 14.52
C ILE A 159 9.27 20.46 15.49
N ASN A 160 9.37 19.12 15.38
CA ASN A 160 10.20 18.30 16.25
C ASN A 160 10.94 17.21 15.44
N GLU A 161 12.22 17.43 15.20
CA GLU A 161 13.09 16.52 14.44
C GLU A 161 13.34 15.19 15.17
N GLY A 162 13.35 15.18 16.51
CA GLY A 162 13.49 13.95 17.30
C GLY A 162 12.31 13.01 17.12
N TYR A 163 11.10 13.57 17.09
CA TYR A 163 9.88 12.86 16.73
C TYR A 163 9.96 12.33 15.29
N PHE A 164 10.39 13.16 14.34
CA PHE A 164 10.55 12.73 12.94
C PHE A 164 11.56 11.58 12.78
N LYS A 165 12.71 11.65 13.45
CA LYS A 165 13.71 10.57 13.47
C LYS A 165 13.15 9.27 14.05
N ALA A 166 12.44 9.35 15.19
CA ALA A 166 11.87 8.17 15.85
C ALA A 166 10.80 7.47 14.99
N TRP A 167 9.98 8.25 14.26
CA TRP A 167 9.03 7.70 13.28
C TRP A 167 9.74 7.02 12.12
N ARG A 168 10.69 7.70 11.45
CA ARG A 168 11.46 7.15 10.33
C ARG A 168 12.17 5.83 10.67
N GLN A 169 12.67 5.68 11.90
CA GLN A 169 13.39 4.49 12.35
C GLN A 169 12.49 3.35 12.87
N GLY A 170 11.18 3.53 12.97
CA GLY A 170 10.30 2.56 13.64
C GLY A 170 10.69 2.35 15.10
N ARG A 171 10.79 3.46 15.85
CA ARG A 171 11.10 3.53 17.29
C ARG A 171 10.10 4.40 18.05
N THR A 172 8.84 4.36 17.67
CA THR A 172 7.73 5.12 18.28
C THR A 172 7.17 4.47 19.54
N GLY A 173 7.43 3.18 19.76
CA GLY A 173 6.86 2.38 20.84
C GLY A 173 5.47 1.82 20.51
N TYR A 174 4.97 2.02 19.28
CA TYR A 174 3.72 1.47 18.78
C TYR A 174 4.00 0.36 17.75
N PRO A 175 3.81 -0.94 18.09
CA PRO A 175 4.32 -2.05 17.28
C PRO A 175 3.85 -2.08 15.82
N LEU A 176 2.58 -1.79 15.56
CA LEU A 176 2.05 -1.76 14.19
C LEU A 176 2.63 -0.60 13.35
N VAL A 177 2.94 0.54 13.98
CA VAL A 177 3.60 1.67 13.33
C VAL A 177 5.06 1.33 13.06
N ASP A 178 5.77 0.83 14.07
CA ASP A 178 7.19 0.53 14.00
C ASP A 178 7.49 -0.61 13.02
N ALA A 179 6.65 -1.64 12.96
CA ALA A 179 6.71 -2.71 11.96
C ALA A 179 6.58 -2.15 10.54
N GLY A 180 5.62 -1.26 10.32
CA GLY A 180 5.43 -0.59 9.03
C GLY A 180 6.62 0.26 8.60
N MET A 181 7.16 1.07 9.50
CA MET A 181 8.30 1.92 9.17
C MET A 181 9.58 1.10 8.85
N ARG A 182 9.73 -0.09 9.44
CA ARG A 182 10.80 -1.04 9.07
C ARG A 182 10.53 -1.78 7.76
N GLU A 183 9.30 -2.19 7.49
CA GLU A 183 8.91 -2.78 6.20
C GLU A 183 9.17 -1.81 5.04
N LEU A 184 8.77 -0.55 5.21
CA LEU A 184 8.97 0.52 4.24
C LEU A 184 10.45 0.65 3.86
N TRP A 185 11.33 0.82 4.84
CA TRP A 185 12.76 0.97 4.61
C TRP A 185 13.41 -0.29 4.01
N ALA A 186 13.00 -1.48 4.47
CA ALA A 186 13.61 -2.74 4.04
C ALA A 186 13.14 -3.23 2.65
N THR A 187 11.97 -2.79 2.18
CA THR A 187 11.34 -3.33 0.95
C THR A 187 10.91 -2.29 -0.07
N GLY A 188 10.93 -1.00 0.29
CA GLY A 188 10.42 0.09 -0.54
C GLY A 188 8.90 0.04 -0.76
N TRP A 189 8.15 -0.68 0.07
CA TRP A 189 6.70 -0.84 -0.10
C TRP A 189 5.98 -0.92 1.24
N LEU A 190 4.70 -0.56 1.23
CA LEU A 190 3.79 -0.73 2.36
C LEU A 190 2.38 -1.12 1.88
N HIS A 191 1.73 -2.00 2.65
CA HIS A 191 0.31 -2.29 2.49
C HIS A 191 -0.55 -1.05 2.77
N ASP A 192 -1.63 -0.81 2.00
CA ASP A 192 -2.54 0.35 2.13
C ASP A 192 -2.94 0.63 3.58
N ARG A 193 -3.38 -0.40 4.31
CA ARG A 193 -3.79 -0.25 5.71
C ARG A 193 -2.65 0.16 6.64
N ILE A 194 -1.42 -0.24 6.35
CA ILE A 194 -0.26 0.18 7.13
C ILE A 194 0.12 1.62 6.78
N ARG A 195 0.09 2.02 5.50
CA ARG A 195 0.26 3.44 5.10
C ARG A 195 -0.73 4.34 5.84
N VAL A 196 -1.99 3.94 5.89
CA VAL A 196 -3.06 4.62 6.66
C VAL A 196 -2.70 4.75 8.14
N VAL A 197 -2.22 3.67 8.79
CA VAL A 197 -1.83 3.69 10.21
C VAL A 197 -0.63 4.60 10.46
N VAL A 198 0.48 4.43 9.73
CA VAL A 198 1.72 5.19 9.99
C VAL A 198 1.57 6.68 9.70
N SER A 199 0.78 7.05 8.68
CA SER A 199 0.48 8.45 8.35
C SER A 199 -0.55 9.08 9.29
N SER A 200 -1.58 8.33 9.73
CA SER A 200 -2.55 8.82 10.73
C SER A 200 -1.85 9.05 12.08
N PHE A 201 -0.92 8.17 12.47
CA PHE A 201 -0.07 8.36 13.64
C PHE A 201 0.79 9.63 13.52
N PHE A 202 1.45 9.82 12.37
CA PHE A 202 2.28 10.99 12.07
C PHE A 202 1.51 12.32 12.23
N VAL A 203 0.33 12.41 11.59
CA VAL A 203 -0.47 13.64 11.54
C VAL A 203 -1.22 13.88 12.86
N LYS A 204 -1.79 12.84 13.48
CA LYS A 204 -2.74 13.02 14.59
C LYS A 204 -2.15 12.79 15.98
N VAL A 205 -1.21 11.83 16.10
CA VAL A 205 -0.55 11.51 17.38
C VAL A 205 0.72 12.32 17.58
N MET A 206 1.57 12.39 16.55
CA MET A 206 2.83 13.16 16.61
C MET A 206 2.62 14.63 16.26
N GLN A 207 1.62 14.95 15.42
CA GLN A 207 1.28 16.30 14.96
C GLN A 207 2.42 16.98 14.20
N LEU A 208 3.20 16.18 13.45
CA LEU A 208 4.25 16.67 12.56
C LEU A 208 3.66 17.21 11.25
N PRO A 209 4.33 18.16 10.57
CA PRO A 209 3.86 18.70 9.28
C PRO A 209 3.76 17.59 8.23
N TRP A 210 2.56 17.32 7.72
CA TRP A 210 2.28 16.21 6.79
C TRP A 210 3.21 16.16 5.57
N ARG A 211 3.71 17.32 5.09
CA ARG A 211 4.68 17.43 3.99
C ARG A 211 6.00 16.70 4.26
N TRP A 212 6.46 16.64 5.51
CA TRP A 212 7.65 15.86 5.91
C TRP A 212 7.41 14.35 5.74
N GLY A 213 6.22 13.88 6.09
CA GLY A 213 5.81 12.49 5.89
C GLY A 213 5.68 12.15 4.41
N MET A 214 5.06 13.05 3.61
CA MET A 214 4.97 12.90 2.15
C MET A 214 6.35 12.86 1.48
N LYS A 215 7.28 13.74 1.88
CA LYS A 215 8.66 13.72 1.36
C LYS A 215 9.38 12.41 1.71
N TYR A 216 9.26 11.92 2.94
CA TYR A 216 9.86 10.64 3.30
C TYR A 216 9.25 9.45 2.53
N PHE A 217 7.93 9.46 2.29
CA PHE A 217 7.26 8.48 1.44
C PHE A 217 7.76 8.53 0.00
N TRP A 218 7.87 9.74 -0.58
CA TRP A 218 8.41 9.96 -1.92
C TRP A 218 9.84 9.42 -2.09
N ASP A 219 10.68 9.59 -1.07
CA ASP A 219 12.08 9.15 -1.10
C ASP A 219 12.27 7.64 -0.83
N THR A 220 11.22 6.89 -0.44
CA THR A 220 11.35 5.48 -0.02
C THR A 220 10.38 4.50 -0.68
N LEU A 221 9.27 4.96 -1.28
CA LEU A 221 8.30 4.08 -1.93
C LEU A 221 8.65 3.81 -3.40
N LEU A 222 8.66 2.53 -3.78
CA LEU A 222 8.77 2.07 -5.17
C LEU A 222 7.54 2.40 -6.02
N ASP A 223 6.43 2.78 -5.38
CA ASP A 223 5.20 3.28 -5.99
C ASP A 223 4.87 4.71 -5.57
N ALA A 224 5.91 5.50 -5.22
CA ALA A 224 5.82 6.94 -5.01
C ALA A 224 5.19 7.62 -6.24
N ASP A 225 4.01 8.20 -6.05
CA ASP A 225 3.14 8.62 -7.14
C ASP A 225 2.46 9.91 -6.74
N LEU A 226 2.87 11.03 -7.35
CA LEU A 226 2.55 12.37 -6.85
C LEU A 226 1.05 12.57 -6.62
N GLU A 227 0.21 12.12 -7.56
CA GLU A 227 -1.24 12.21 -7.46
C GLU A 227 -1.81 11.29 -6.36
N SER A 228 -1.39 10.03 -6.30
CA SER A 228 -1.90 9.07 -5.31
C SER A 228 -1.40 9.30 -3.89
N ASP A 229 -0.15 9.73 -3.71
CA ASP A 229 0.39 10.11 -2.40
C ASP A 229 -0.27 11.40 -1.90
N ALA A 230 -0.42 12.42 -2.76
CA ALA A 230 -1.17 13.63 -2.39
C ALA A 230 -2.61 13.29 -1.98
N LEU A 231 -3.32 12.46 -2.76
CA LEU A 231 -4.66 11.97 -2.40
C LEU A 231 -4.65 11.24 -1.04
N GLY A 232 -3.67 10.37 -0.79
CA GLY A 232 -3.54 9.59 0.44
C GLY A 232 -3.30 10.47 1.68
N TRP A 233 -2.33 11.38 1.62
CA TRP A 233 -2.04 12.31 2.71
C TRP A 233 -3.22 13.25 2.98
N GLN A 234 -3.89 13.75 1.93
CA GLN A 234 -5.10 14.57 2.08
C GLN A 234 -6.29 13.79 2.67
N TYR A 235 -6.47 12.52 2.30
CA TYR A 235 -7.49 11.64 2.88
C TYR A 235 -7.26 11.41 4.38
N ILE A 236 -6.02 11.25 4.82
CA ILE A 236 -5.67 10.98 6.23
C ILE A 236 -5.69 12.22 7.11
N SER A 237 -5.28 13.36 6.57
CA SER A 237 -5.29 14.66 7.26
C SER A 237 -6.66 15.35 7.25
N GLY A 238 -7.67 14.77 6.59
CA GLY A 238 -9.03 15.29 6.59
C GLY A 238 -9.26 16.48 5.64
N THR A 239 -8.37 16.71 4.67
CA THR A 239 -8.49 17.80 3.69
C THR A 239 -9.25 17.42 2.42
N LEU A 240 -9.82 16.22 2.37
CA LEU A 240 -10.82 15.83 1.38
C LEU A 240 -12.24 15.87 1.99
N PRO A 241 -13.29 16.22 1.22
CA PRO A 241 -14.68 16.17 1.69
C PRO A 241 -15.14 14.78 2.17
N ASP A 242 -14.54 13.71 1.65
CA ASP A 242 -14.74 12.31 2.04
C ASP A 242 -13.55 11.71 2.82
N GLY A 243 -12.66 12.58 3.32
CA GLY A 243 -11.50 12.22 4.13
C GLY A 243 -11.85 11.66 5.51
N ARG A 244 -10.84 11.12 6.21
CA ARG A 244 -10.98 10.79 7.64
C ARG A 244 -11.03 12.07 8.46
N GLU A 245 -12.01 12.16 9.36
CA GLU A 245 -12.15 13.25 10.33
C GLU A 245 -10.83 13.48 11.09
N LEU A 246 -10.33 14.71 11.09
CA LEU A 246 -9.01 15.04 11.65
C LEU A 246 -8.97 14.87 13.18
N ASP A 247 -10.07 15.16 13.86
CA ASP A 247 -10.23 15.09 15.33
C ASP A 247 -10.25 13.66 15.88
N ARG A 248 -10.47 12.67 15.02
CA ARG A 248 -10.48 11.25 15.36
C ARG A 248 -9.10 10.61 15.22
N ILE A 249 -8.44 10.41 16.36
CA ILE A 249 -7.26 9.53 16.47
C ILE A 249 -7.72 8.07 16.41
N ASP A 250 -7.26 7.34 15.40
CA ASP A 250 -7.41 5.89 15.32
C ASP A 250 -6.34 5.25 16.25
N ASN A 251 -6.75 4.44 17.25
CA ASN A 251 -5.80 3.80 18.18
C ASN A 251 -5.04 2.66 17.46
N PRO A 252 -3.69 2.70 17.35
CA PRO A 252 -2.91 1.65 16.68
C PRO A 252 -3.16 0.24 17.21
N GLN A 253 -3.46 0.09 18.51
CA GLN A 253 -3.81 -1.19 19.14
C GLN A 253 -5.04 -1.84 18.47
N PHE A 254 -6.13 -1.08 18.30
CA PHE A 254 -7.38 -1.57 17.75
C PHE A 254 -7.34 -1.72 16.22
N GLU A 255 -6.49 -0.97 15.52
CA GLU A 255 -6.19 -1.23 14.11
C GLU A 255 -5.34 -2.50 13.96
N GLY A 256 -4.44 -2.78 14.92
CA GLY A 256 -3.67 -4.03 15.01
C GLY A 256 -4.55 -5.28 14.96
N TYR A 257 -5.58 -5.35 15.79
CA TYR A 257 -6.51 -6.50 15.77
C TYR A 257 -7.29 -6.68 14.45
N LYS A 258 -7.37 -5.66 13.59
CA LYS A 258 -8.03 -5.74 12.27
C LYS A 258 -7.05 -6.10 11.15
N VAL A 259 -5.83 -5.57 11.21
CA VAL A 259 -4.82 -5.63 10.13
C VAL A 259 -3.81 -6.75 10.35
N ASP A 260 -3.53 -7.10 11.61
CA ASP A 260 -2.64 -8.18 12.02
C ASP A 260 -3.23 -8.92 13.25
N PRO A 261 -4.32 -9.71 13.07
CA PRO A 261 -5.07 -10.28 14.19
C PRO A 261 -4.26 -11.22 15.09
N ASN A 262 -3.22 -11.87 14.52
CA ASN A 262 -2.38 -12.84 15.22
C ASN A 262 -1.04 -12.26 15.72
N GLY A 263 -0.68 -11.04 15.29
CA GLY A 263 0.63 -10.43 15.57
C GLY A 263 1.75 -10.87 14.62
N GLU A 264 1.46 -11.61 13.55
CA GLU A 264 2.47 -12.17 12.64
C GLU A 264 3.20 -11.11 11.82
N TYR A 265 2.51 -10.03 11.46
CA TYR A 265 3.15 -8.89 10.79
C TYR A 265 4.12 -8.18 11.73
N VAL A 266 3.69 -7.93 12.99
CA VAL A 266 4.56 -7.36 14.02
C VAL A 266 5.75 -8.26 14.32
N ARG A 267 5.56 -9.57 14.53
CA ARG A 267 6.65 -10.54 14.82
C ARG A 267 7.68 -10.62 13.69
N ARG A 268 7.26 -10.45 12.44
CA ARG A 268 8.13 -10.48 11.25
C ARG A 268 9.09 -9.29 11.19
N TRP A 269 8.58 -8.09 11.49
CA TRP A 269 9.34 -6.84 11.35
C TRP A 269 9.97 -6.33 12.66
N LEU A 270 9.44 -6.76 13.80
CA LEU A 270 9.94 -6.48 15.15
C LEU A 270 10.33 -7.80 15.86
N PRO A 271 11.46 -8.43 15.47
CA PRO A 271 11.91 -9.70 16.06
C PRO A 271 12.17 -9.59 17.58
N GLU A 272 12.43 -8.39 18.11
CA GLU A 272 12.51 -8.15 19.55
C GLU A 272 11.19 -8.41 20.30
N LEU A 273 10.04 -8.29 19.63
CA LEU A 273 8.72 -8.59 20.17
C LEU A 273 8.25 -10.03 19.83
N ALA A 274 9.06 -10.82 19.12
CA ALA A 274 8.64 -12.10 18.53
C ALA A 274 8.06 -13.12 19.52
N ARG A 275 8.40 -13.02 20.82
CA ARG A 275 7.97 -13.93 21.89
C ARG A 275 6.79 -13.44 22.73
N LEU A 276 6.36 -12.18 22.56
CA LEU A 276 5.26 -11.60 23.36
C LEU A 276 3.92 -12.27 22.97
N PRO A 277 3.04 -12.67 23.91
CA PRO A 277 1.74 -13.25 23.56
C PRO A 277 0.90 -12.29 22.69
N THR A 278 0.10 -12.83 21.78
CA THR A 278 -0.74 -12.04 20.85
C THR A 278 -1.68 -11.09 21.57
N ASP A 279 -2.14 -11.44 22.77
CA ASP A 279 -2.96 -10.57 23.64
C ASP A 279 -2.33 -9.22 23.94
N TRP A 280 -0.99 -9.10 23.87
CA TRP A 280 -0.23 -7.88 24.19
C TRP A 280 0.61 -7.35 23.03
N ILE A 281 0.65 -8.04 21.89
CA ILE A 281 1.60 -7.78 20.78
C ILE A 281 1.46 -6.38 20.17
N HIS A 282 0.27 -5.79 20.26
CA HIS A 282 -0.05 -4.45 19.74
C HIS A 282 -0.03 -3.34 20.81
N HIS A 283 0.23 -3.69 22.07
CA HIS A 283 0.26 -2.75 23.20
C HIS A 283 1.16 -3.25 24.36
N PRO A 284 2.47 -3.44 24.13
CA PRO A 284 3.39 -4.01 25.10
C PRO A 284 3.52 -3.20 26.40
N TRP A 285 3.17 -1.91 26.39
CA TRP A 285 3.18 -1.05 27.57
C TRP A 285 2.09 -1.39 28.62
N ASP A 286 1.00 -2.04 28.22
CA ASP A 286 -0.04 -2.50 29.17
C ASP A 286 0.26 -3.89 29.74
N ALA A 287 1.27 -4.59 29.20
CA ALA A 287 1.57 -5.97 29.57
C ALA A 287 2.15 -6.07 30.99
N PRO A 288 1.75 -7.07 31.80
CA PRO A 288 2.35 -7.30 33.11
C PRO A 288 3.86 -7.53 33.02
N GLU A 289 4.64 -7.00 33.96
CA GLU A 289 6.11 -7.14 33.98
C GLU A 289 6.58 -8.60 33.86
N SER A 290 5.85 -9.55 34.45
CA SER A 290 6.14 -10.98 34.36
C SER A 290 5.99 -11.55 32.94
N VAL A 291 5.07 -11.01 32.13
CA VAL A 291 4.89 -11.38 30.72
C VAL A 291 6.00 -10.78 29.86
N LEU A 292 6.36 -9.52 30.11
CA LEU A 292 7.49 -8.85 29.44
C LEU A 292 8.81 -9.57 29.73
N GLN A 293 9.10 -9.88 31.00
CA GLN A 293 10.30 -10.64 31.40
C GLN A 293 10.34 -12.04 30.78
N ALA A 294 9.20 -12.76 30.73
CA ALA A 294 9.13 -14.07 30.09
C ALA A 294 9.34 -14.02 28.57
N ALA A 295 8.91 -12.95 27.91
CA ALA A 295 9.19 -12.69 26.49
C ALA A 295 10.63 -12.21 26.25
N GLY A 296 11.31 -11.69 27.27
CA GLY A 296 12.64 -11.08 27.20
C GLY A 296 12.63 -9.62 26.77
N ILE A 297 11.54 -8.89 27.07
CA ILE A 297 11.33 -7.49 26.68
C ILE A 297 11.56 -6.56 27.87
N GLU A 298 12.36 -5.51 27.64
CA GLU A 298 12.67 -4.45 28.60
C GLU A 298 12.34 -3.11 27.93
N LEU A 299 11.21 -2.51 28.33
CA LEU A 299 10.71 -1.28 27.72
C LEU A 299 11.64 -0.09 28.02
N GLY A 300 12.00 0.64 26.97
CA GLY A 300 13.03 1.69 27.00
C GLY A 300 14.44 1.20 26.68
N SER A 301 14.68 -0.11 26.67
CA SER A 301 15.97 -0.75 26.38
C SER A 301 15.96 -1.43 25.01
N ASN A 302 15.30 -2.59 24.88
CA ASN A 302 15.25 -3.35 23.63
C ASN A 302 14.05 -3.02 22.73
N TYR A 303 12.96 -2.51 23.32
CA TYR A 303 11.85 -1.90 22.59
C TYR A 303 11.45 -0.59 23.30
N PRO A 304 11.26 0.55 22.60
CA PRO A 304 11.02 1.83 23.26
C PRO A 304 9.63 1.90 23.93
N LEU A 305 9.51 2.76 24.95
CA LEU A 305 8.22 3.19 25.48
C LEU A 305 7.47 4.06 24.44
N PRO A 306 6.13 4.16 24.51
CA PRO A 306 5.34 5.06 23.67
C PRO A 306 5.86 6.50 23.69
N ILE A 307 6.25 7.01 22.52
CA ILE A 307 6.82 8.36 22.38
C ILE A 307 5.84 9.48 22.76
N VAL A 308 4.54 9.24 22.57
CA VAL A 308 3.43 10.10 22.97
C VAL A 308 2.26 9.20 23.36
N GLU A 309 1.77 9.31 24.59
CA GLU A 309 0.55 8.63 25.06
C GLU A 309 -0.69 9.03 24.24
N ILE A 310 -1.54 8.07 23.86
CA ILE A 310 -2.75 8.33 23.04
C ILE A 310 -3.72 9.30 23.74
N SER A 311 -3.83 9.22 25.07
CA SER A 311 -4.66 10.12 25.88
C SER A 311 -4.16 11.57 25.82
N ALA A 312 -2.84 11.77 25.96
CA ALA A 312 -2.18 13.07 25.85
C ALA A 312 -2.23 13.62 24.42
N ALA A 313 -2.04 12.76 23.40
CA ALA A 313 -2.19 13.12 22.00
C ALA A 313 -3.61 13.62 21.69
N LYS A 314 -4.64 12.92 22.18
CA LYS A 314 -6.04 13.32 21.99
C LYS A 314 -6.34 14.67 22.64
N ALA A 315 -5.88 14.90 23.86
CA ALA A 315 -6.03 16.20 24.54
C ALA A 315 -5.32 17.32 23.75
N ARG A 316 -4.09 17.09 23.30
CA ARG A 316 -3.29 18.05 22.52
C ARG A 316 -3.93 18.36 21.16
N LEU A 317 -4.47 17.34 20.48
CA LEU A 317 -5.15 17.50 19.19
C LEU A 317 -6.41 18.37 19.30
N GLN A 318 -7.21 18.19 20.36
CA GLN A 318 -8.40 19.00 20.59
C GLN A 318 -8.06 20.46 20.86
N LEU A 319 -6.95 20.74 21.57
CA LEU A 319 -6.44 22.10 21.74
C LEU A 319 -5.96 22.71 20.41
N ALA A 320 -5.18 21.96 19.62
CA ALA A 320 -4.69 22.39 18.31
C ALA A 320 -5.83 22.70 17.32
N LEU A 321 -6.91 21.92 17.33
CA LEU A 321 -8.11 22.16 16.52
C LEU A 321 -8.88 23.41 16.97
N ALA A 322 -8.99 23.63 18.28
CA ALA A 322 -9.61 24.85 18.81
C ALA A 322 -8.83 26.11 18.42
N GLU A 323 -7.50 26.06 18.49
CA GLU A 323 -6.61 27.13 18.04
C GLU A 323 -6.74 27.37 16.53
N MET A 324 -6.69 26.31 15.72
CA MET A 324 -6.88 26.38 14.25
C MET A 324 -8.19 27.07 13.88
N TRP A 325 -9.32 26.68 14.48
CA TRP A 325 -10.62 27.29 14.19
C TRP A 325 -10.73 28.74 14.69
N GLN A 326 -10.08 29.09 15.80
CA GLN A 326 -10.01 30.48 16.28
C GLN A 326 -9.22 31.37 15.31
N LEU A 327 -8.06 30.90 14.84
CA LEU A 327 -7.23 31.60 13.86
C LEU A 327 -7.93 31.73 12.50
N GLU A 328 -8.61 30.68 12.04
CA GLU A 328 -9.40 30.71 10.80
C GLU A 328 -10.58 31.71 10.90
N ALA A 329 -11.27 31.75 12.04
CA ALA A 329 -12.34 32.73 12.29
C ALA A 329 -11.81 34.18 12.36
N ALA A 330 -10.68 34.40 13.04
CA ALA A 330 -10.02 35.70 13.10
C ALA A 330 -9.54 36.18 11.72
N SER A 331 -8.96 35.27 10.92
CA SER A 331 -8.53 35.55 9.56
C SER A 331 -9.70 35.94 8.65
N ARG A 332 -10.82 35.19 8.69
CA ARG A 332 -12.06 35.55 7.96
C ARG A 332 -12.57 36.94 8.36
N ALA A 333 -12.70 37.21 9.65
CA ALA A 333 -13.15 38.52 10.14
C ALA A 333 -12.21 39.67 9.71
N SER A 334 -10.89 39.44 9.64
CA SER A 334 -9.94 40.45 9.16
C SER A 334 -10.09 40.76 7.66
N MET A 335 -10.44 39.76 6.84
CA MET A 335 -10.69 39.97 5.41
C MET A 335 -12.03 40.68 5.16
N GLU A 336 -13.09 40.32 5.89
CA GLU A 336 -14.41 40.98 5.78
C GLU A 336 -14.36 42.45 6.24
N ASN A 337 -13.61 42.76 7.30
CA ASN A 337 -13.42 44.13 7.78
C ASN A 337 -12.43 44.95 6.91
N GLY A 338 -11.62 44.30 6.08
CA GLY A 338 -10.61 44.94 5.22
C GLY A 338 -11.15 45.49 3.89
N THR A 339 -12.42 45.20 3.55
CA THR A 339 -13.02 45.58 2.25
C THR A 339 -13.78 46.92 2.22
N GLU A 340 -13.63 47.76 3.26
CA GLU A 340 -14.18 49.14 3.30
C GLU A 340 -13.10 50.25 3.24
N GLU A 341 -12.04 50.09 2.46
CA GLU A 341 -11.32 51.26 1.92
C GLU A 341 -10.78 50.92 0.51
N GLY A 342 -11.24 51.68 -0.48
CA GLY A 342 -11.20 51.22 -1.87
C GLY A 342 -9.86 51.42 -2.57
N LEU A 343 -9.46 50.44 -3.39
CA LEU A 343 -9.00 50.63 -4.78
C LEU A 343 -8.67 49.27 -5.44
N GLY A 344 -9.19 49.05 -6.65
CA GLY A 344 -8.55 48.19 -7.67
C GLY A 344 -8.59 46.67 -7.46
N ASP A 345 -9.41 46.02 -8.28
CA ASP A 345 -9.27 44.59 -8.62
C ASP A 345 -7.80 44.25 -9.00
N SER A 346 -7.16 43.43 -8.19
CA SER A 346 -5.90 42.74 -8.49
C SER A 346 -5.95 41.37 -7.83
N SER A 347 -5.92 40.32 -8.66
CA SER A 347 -6.10 38.92 -8.28
C SER A 347 -4.84 38.28 -7.67
N ASP A 348 -4.10 39.04 -6.87
CA ASP A 348 -2.94 38.59 -6.10
C ASP A 348 -3.33 38.32 -4.64
N THR A 349 -3.91 37.15 -4.40
CA THR A 349 -3.94 36.58 -3.04
C THR A 349 -2.50 36.43 -2.57
N PRO A 350 -2.09 36.99 -1.40
CA PRO A 350 -0.70 36.98 -1.00
C PRO A 350 -0.15 35.56 -0.92
N LEU A 351 1.10 35.39 -1.38
CA LEU A 351 1.82 34.11 -1.41
C LEU A 351 1.67 33.37 -0.08
N ILE A 352 1.35 32.08 -0.19
CA ILE A 352 1.07 31.21 0.95
C ILE A 352 2.39 30.81 1.59
N ASP A 353 2.91 31.66 2.48
CA ASP A 353 3.88 31.22 3.48
C ASP A 353 3.14 30.34 4.50
N PHE A 354 3.14 29.03 4.20
CA PHE A 354 3.37 28.04 5.25
C PHE A 354 4.72 28.33 5.91
N PRO A 355 5.05 27.77 7.10
CA PRO A 355 6.41 27.84 7.63
C PRO A 355 7.38 27.47 6.51
N GLN A 356 8.30 28.40 6.18
CA GLN A 356 9.17 28.26 5.01
C GLN A 356 9.72 26.85 4.96
N ASP A 357 9.77 26.26 3.77
CA ASP A 357 10.41 24.97 3.57
C ASP A 357 11.86 25.10 4.04
N ILE A 358 12.09 24.70 5.29
CA ILE A 358 13.41 24.43 5.82
C ILE A 358 13.91 23.35 4.88
N GLN A 359 14.80 23.74 3.96
CA GLN A 359 15.58 22.80 3.20
C GLN A 359 16.27 21.94 4.25
N MET A 360 15.76 20.73 4.43
CA MET A 360 16.51 19.68 5.09
C MET A 360 17.68 19.39 4.17
N GLU A 361 18.77 20.13 4.36
CA GLU A 361 20.09 19.67 3.95
C GLU A 361 20.32 18.34 4.66
N VAL A 362 20.02 17.26 3.96
CA VAL A 362 20.70 16.01 4.20
C VAL A 362 22.15 16.32 3.84
N ASP A 363 22.98 16.55 4.86
CA ASP A 363 24.42 16.86 4.70
C ASP A 363 25.12 15.74 3.92
N HIS A 364 25.09 15.81 2.60
CA HIS A 364 26.01 15.08 1.73
C HIS A 364 27.33 15.85 1.73
N GLU A 365 28.05 15.79 2.85
CA GLU A 365 29.40 16.36 2.95
C GLU A 365 30.27 15.77 1.83
N GLN A 366 30.66 16.61 0.88
CA GLN A 366 31.75 16.29 -0.02
C GLN A 366 33.00 16.07 0.83
N VAL A 367 33.51 14.84 0.84
CA VAL A 367 34.66 14.42 1.67
C VAL A 367 35.89 15.25 1.34
N ARG A 368 36.06 16.36 2.06
CA ARG A 368 37.24 17.20 2.01
C ARG A 368 38.16 16.79 3.14
N ALA A 369 39.18 16.01 2.79
CA ALA A 369 40.11 15.44 3.76
C ALA A 369 40.75 16.52 4.65
N ASN A 370 40.37 16.53 5.93
CA ASN A 370 41.18 17.03 7.04
C ASN A 370 40.70 16.39 8.35
N ASN A 371 41.65 15.85 9.14
CA ASN A 371 41.37 15.06 10.34
C ASN A 371 40.80 15.91 11.48
N THR A 372 39.61 15.55 11.97
CA THR A 372 39.26 15.75 13.38
C THR A 372 38.35 14.62 13.88
N LEU A 373 38.70 14.03 15.03
CA LEU A 373 38.02 12.86 15.61
C LEU A 373 36.75 13.28 16.40
N THR A 374 35.56 13.09 15.82
CA THR A 374 34.31 12.68 16.51
C THR A 374 33.16 12.62 15.48
N GLY A 375 32.64 11.43 15.14
CA GLY A 375 31.53 11.35 14.17
C GLY A 375 31.01 9.96 13.73
N GLY A 376 31.61 8.86 14.18
CA GLY A 376 31.19 7.51 13.77
C GLY A 376 29.93 6.99 14.46
N ARG A 377 28.74 7.49 14.09
CA ARG A 377 27.42 6.92 14.45
C ARG A 377 26.28 7.08 13.43
N ARG A 378 26.40 7.93 12.38
CA ARG A 378 25.25 8.27 11.50
C ARG A 378 24.77 7.13 10.58
N HIS A 379 25.65 6.21 10.16
CA HIS A 379 25.32 5.12 9.22
C HIS A 379 24.82 3.85 9.93
N GLU A 380 25.42 3.48 11.07
CA GLU A 380 25.02 2.30 11.85
C GLU A 380 23.60 2.45 12.43
N ASP A 381 23.19 3.68 12.75
CA ASP A 381 21.86 4.07 13.23
C ASP A 381 20.68 3.72 12.29
N GLN A 382 20.94 3.27 11.05
CA GLN A 382 19.92 2.93 10.05
C GLN A 382 19.92 1.46 9.62
N MET A 383 20.78 0.62 10.21
CA MET A 383 20.87 -0.79 9.84
C MET A 383 19.74 -1.62 10.48
N VAL A 384 18.86 -2.23 9.67
CA VAL A 384 18.01 -3.34 10.14
C VAL A 384 18.89 -4.57 10.37
N PRO A 385 18.77 -5.29 11.51
CA PRO A 385 19.54 -6.50 11.78
C PRO A 385 19.38 -7.55 10.67
N SER A 386 20.49 -8.02 10.11
CA SER A 386 20.45 -9.09 9.10
C SER A 386 19.87 -10.38 9.71
N MET A 387 18.89 -11.00 9.05
CA MET A 387 18.30 -12.28 9.47
C MET A 387 19.27 -13.46 9.25
N THR A 388 20.33 -13.52 10.06
CA THR A 388 21.22 -14.67 10.18
C THR A 388 21.25 -15.08 11.64
N SER A 389 20.59 -16.19 11.98
CA SER A 389 20.58 -16.73 13.34
C SER A 389 21.93 -17.37 13.65
N SER A 390 22.88 -16.55 14.10
CA SER A 390 24.20 -17.00 14.55
C SER A 390 24.18 -17.20 16.07
N LEU A 391 23.72 -18.37 16.49
CA LEU A 391 23.86 -18.84 17.88
C LEU A 391 25.34 -19.04 18.21
N VAL A 392 26.01 -17.99 18.68
CA VAL A 392 27.35 -18.12 19.27
C VAL A 392 27.22 -18.73 20.66
N ARG A 393 27.41 -20.05 20.76
CA ARG A 393 27.82 -20.68 22.01
C ARG A 393 29.26 -20.29 22.28
N VAL A 394 29.53 -19.76 23.47
CA VAL A 394 30.88 -19.56 23.99
C VAL A 394 31.33 -20.87 24.61
N GLU A 395 32.30 -21.53 23.99
CA GLU A 395 33.16 -22.54 24.62
C GLU A 395 34.62 -22.13 24.42
N TYR A 396 35.47 -22.44 25.40
CA TYR A 396 36.80 -21.86 25.58
C TYR A 396 37.90 -22.66 24.85
N ASP A 397 38.93 -21.94 24.42
CA ASP A 397 40.34 -22.32 24.17
C ASP A 397 40.69 -23.77 23.78
N GLU A 398 41.32 -23.94 22.61
CA GLU A 398 42.76 -24.28 22.58
C GLU A 398 43.43 -23.95 21.23
N VAL A 399 44.76 -23.90 21.23
CA VAL A 399 45.62 -23.29 20.18
C VAL A 399 46.15 -24.32 19.18
N SER A 400 46.20 -24.00 17.87
CA SER A 400 47.43 -24.06 17.01
C SER A 400 47.15 -23.96 15.49
N GLY A 401 48.07 -23.34 14.75
CA GLY A 401 48.44 -23.80 13.39
C GLY A 401 48.01 -22.96 12.19
N ASN A 402 48.96 -22.23 11.59
CA ASN A 402 48.80 -21.52 10.30
C ASN A 402 48.40 -22.45 9.14
N ASN A 403 47.55 -21.97 8.23
CA ASN A 403 47.99 -21.53 6.89
C ASN A 403 46.85 -20.87 6.11
N ALA A 404 47.20 -19.89 5.25
CA ALA A 404 46.27 -19.26 4.34
C ALA A 404 46.21 -20.04 3.02
N GLU A 405 45.01 -20.28 2.50
CA GLU A 405 44.79 -20.53 1.08
C GLU A 405 43.42 -20.01 0.64
N GLU A 406 43.40 -19.34 -0.50
CA GLU A 406 42.30 -18.52 -0.99
C GLU A 406 41.38 -19.38 -1.89
N SER A 407 40.36 -20.01 -1.30
CA SER A 407 39.41 -20.86 -2.05
C SER A 407 38.01 -20.26 -2.13
N ARG A 408 37.70 -19.82 -3.36
CA ARG A 408 36.39 -19.38 -3.88
C ARG A 408 35.29 -20.41 -3.56
N ALA A 409 34.28 -20.02 -2.80
CA ALA A 409 33.15 -20.91 -2.48
C ALA A 409 32.12 -20.93 -3.64
N GLU A 410 32.12 -22.03 -4.41
CA GLU A 410 30.99 -22.40 -5.27
C GLU A 410 29.88 -23.03 -4.42
N VAL A 411 28.61 -22.73 -4.72
CA VAL A 411 27.43 -23.26 -4.00
C VAL A 411 26.40 -23.77 -5.04
N PRO A 412 25.71 -24.92 -4.81
CA PRO A 412 25.18 -25.72 -5.91
C PRO A 412 23.91 -25.19 -6.57
N SER A 413 23.80 -25.45 -7.88
CA SER A 413 22.61 -25.19 -8.70
C SER A 413 21.59 -26.34 -8.61
N ASP A 414 20.31 -25.96 -8.62
CA ASP A 414 19.10 -26.74 -8.95
C ASP A 414 18.93 -28.17 -8.42
N ASN A 415 17.81 -28.39 -7.70
CA ASN A 415 17.13 -29.68 -7.72
C ASN A 415 15.63 -29.53 -7.98
N ASN A 416 15.23 -29.86 -9.20
CA ASN A 416 13.84 -29.87 -9.64
C ASN A 416 13.05 -30.97 -8.92
N PHE A 417 11.92 -30.61 -8.30
CA PHE A 417 10.95 -31.59 -7.83
C PHE A 417 10.33 -32.34 -9.02
N ARG A 418 10.60 -33.65 -9.13
CA ARG A 418 9.92 -34.54 -10.08
C ARG A 418 9.35 -35.75 -9.36
N LEU A 419 8.05 -35.71 -9.10
CA LEU A 419 7.27 -36.82 -8.54
C LEU A 419 7.24 -38.01 -9.51
N GLN A 420 7.64 -39.20 -9.05
CA GLN A 420 7.27 -40.49 -9.64
C GLN A 420 7.10 -41.57 -8.54
N PRO A 421 6.33 -42.64 -8.81
CA PRO A 421 5.48 -43.25 -7.79
C PRO A 421 6.11 -44.41 -7.01
N GLN A 422 5.64 -44.56 -5.78
CA GLN A 422 6.00 -45.62 -4.85
C GLN A 422 5.42 -46.97 -5.32
N ARG A 423 6.30 -47.94 -5.60
CA ARG A 423 5.97 -49.38 -5.66
C ARG A 423 6.39 -50.00 -4.34
N GLU A 424 5.44 -50.54 -3.59
CA GLU A 424 5.74 -51.36 -2.41
C GLU A 424 5.93 -52.82 -2.82
N GLU A 425 7.05 -53.42 -2.42
CA GLU A 425 7.29 -54.85 -2.57
C GLU A 425 6.74 -55.64 -1.37
N ILE A 426 6.21 -56.81 -1.67
CA ILE A 426 5.44 -57.65 -0.76
C ILE A 426 6.38 -58.54 0.05
N ASN A 427 6.30 -58.46 1.39
CA ASN A 427 6.89 -59.47 2.27
C ASN A 427 5.82 -60.51 2.66
N GLN A 428 6.06 -61.78 2.33
CA GLN A 428 5.16 -62.89 2.62
C GLN A 428 5.53 -63.59 3.93
N THR A 429 4.60 -63.68 4.88
CA THR A 429 4.45 -64.86 5.75
C THR A 429 2.95 -65.12 5.92
N GLY A 430 2.52 -66.38 5.86
CA GLY A 430 1.09 -66.73 5.73
C GLY A 430 0.58 -67.68 6.81
N ARG A 431 -0.75 -67.71 6.99
CA ARG A 431 -1.54 -68.89 7.39
C ARG A 431 -3.05 -68.67 7.23
N ASP A 432 -3.67 -69.57 6.46
CA ASP A 432 -5.02 -70.15 6.56
C ASP A 432 -6.17 -69.37 7.27
N ASN A 433 -7.22 -68.97 6.53
CA ASN A 433 -8.40 -69.84 6.33
C ASN A 433 -9.60 -69.20 5.58
N MET A 434 -10.27 -70.05 4.79
CA MET A 434 -11.69 -70.08 4.38
C MET A 434 -12.43 -68.91 3.69
N ILE A 435 -13.15 -69.32 2.63
CA ILE A 435 -14.12 -68.62 1.75
C ILE A 435 -15.54 -69.06 2.19
N PRO A 436 -16.59 -68.20 2.18
CA PRO A 436 -17.44 -68.10 0.98
C PRO A 436 -18.04 -66.74 0.59
N ARG A 437 -17.85 -66.44 -0.70
CA ARG A 437 -18.75 -65.77 -1.67
C ARG A 437 -20.11 -65.23 -1.17
N PHE A 438 -20.44 -64.00 -1.58
CA PHE A 438 -21.70 -63.68 -2.27
C PHE A 438 -21.52 -62.48 -3.23
N ALA A 439 -22.18 -62.53 -4.39
CA ALA A 439 -22.35 -61.42 -5.34
C ALA A 439 -23.74 -61.56 -6.00
N PRO A 440 -24.49 -60.46 -6.17
CA PRO A 440 -24.82 -59.94 -7.52
C PRO A 440 -24.97 -58.38 -7.57
N GLN A 441 -25.03 -57.65 -8.70
CA GLN A 441 -24.68 -57.86 -10.13
C GLN A 441 -24.60 -56.48 -10.87
N HIS A 442 -24.45 -56.51 -12.20
CA HIS A 442 -24.79 -55.52 -13.26
C HIS A 442 -25.62 -54.27 -12.88
N THR A 443 -25.40 -53.09 -13.51
CA THR A 443 -25.39 -52.89 -14.97
C THR A 443 -24.33 -51.91 -15.51
N ALA A 444 -23.96 -52.15 -16.77
CA ALA A 444 -23.14 -51.24 -17.58
C ALA A 444 -23.97 -50.71 -18.76
N GLN A 445 -23.66 -49.51 -19.25
CA GLN A 445 -23.89 -49.14 -20.64
C GLN A 445 -22.69 -48.34 -21.16
N SER A 446 -22.15 -48.82 -22.28
CA SER A 446 -21.06 -48.24 -23.05
C SER A 446 -21.59 -47.48 -24.28
N ARG A 447 -20.65 -46.83 -25.00
CA ARG A 447 -20.68 -46.30 -26.39
C ARG A 447 -20.37 -44.81 -26.45
N ASP A 448 -19.62 -44.31 -27.43
CA ASP A 448 -18.72 -44.96 -28.41
C ASP A 448 -17.63 -43.95 -28.80
N GLU A 449 -16.50 -44.44 -29.28
CA GLU A 449 -15.41 -43.61 -29.82
C GLU A 449 -15.80 -42.98 -31.17
N THR A 450 -15.22 -41.82 -31.50
CA THR A 450 -14.88 -41.48 -32.88
C THR A 450 -13.69 -40.50 -32.90
N SER A 451 -12.68 -40.80 -33.71
CA SER A 451 -11.57 -39.89 -33.98
C SER A 451 -11.68 -39.35 -35.40
N SER A 452 -11.26 -38.10 -35.60
CA SER A 452 -10.82 -37.61 -36.91
C SER A 452 -9.95 -36.36 -36.77
N SER A 453 -8.73 -36.44 -37.30
CA SER A 453 -7.81 -35.33 -37.49
C SER A 453 -7.92 -34.80 -38.91
N TRP A 454 -8.01 -33.48 -39.14
CA TRP A 454 -7.59 -32.84 -40.41
C TRP A 454 -7.30 -31.32 -40.24
N THR A 455 -6.03 -30.94 -40.47
CA THR A 455 -5.48 -29.73 -41.14
C THR A 455 -5.94 -28.28 -40.85
N GLU A 456 -4.96 -27.38 -40.93
CA GLU A 456 -5.04 -25.91 -40.88
C GLU A 456 -5.84 -25.26 -42.04
N ARG A 457 -6.58 -24.17 -41.76
CA ARG A 457 -6.28 -22.79 -42.25
C ARG A 457 -7.36 -21.75 -41.90
N ASP A 458 -6.90 -20.50 -41.81
CA ASP A 458 -7.57 -19.19 -41.94
C ASP A 458 -9.11 -19.08 -41.90
N GLY A 459 -9.61 -18.24 -40.99
CA GLY A 459 -11.03 -17.85 -40.94
C GLY A 459 -11.36 -16.83 -39.86
N SER A 460 -11.03 -15.55 -40.08
CA SER A 460 -11.37 -14.46 -39.16
C SER A 460 -12.87 -14.13 -39.15
N VAL A 461 -13.54 -14.27 -38.00
CA VAL A 461 -14.87 -13.68 -37.76
C VAL A 461 -14.90 -13.01 -36.38
N VAL A 462 -15.04 -11.70 -36.36
CA VAL A 462 -15.26 -10.89 -35.14
C VAL A 462 -16.75 -10.58 -35.05
N PRO A 463 -17.45 -10.93 -33.95
CA PRO A 463 -18.85 -10.56 -33.77
C PRO A 463 -18.98 -9.08 -33.39
N VAL A 464 -19.32 -8.24 -34.37
CA VAL A 464 -19.77 -6.86 -34.13
C VAL A 464 -21.22 -6.89 -33.64
N TRP A 465 -21.51 -6.26 -32.51
CA TRP A 465 -22.89 -6.09 -32.01
C TRP A 465 -23.25 -4.61 -31.89
N SER A 466 -24.36 -4.24 -32.52
CA SER A 466 -25.01 -2.92 -32.41
C SER A 466 -26.24 -3.04 -31.52
N PRO A 467 -26.52 -2.06 -30.63
CA PRO A 467 -27.68 -2.11 -29.74
C PRO A 467 -28.98 -1.69 -30.45
N PRO A 468 -30.14 -2.29 -30.12
CA PRO A 468 -31.44 -1.81 -30.60
C PRO A 468 -31.92 -0.60 -29.80
N THR A 469 -32.62 0.32 -30.47
CA THR A 469 -33.20 1.54 -29.90
C THR A 469 -34.73 1.42 -29.73
N THR A 470 -35.30 2.29 -28.87
CA THR A 470 -36.75 2.51 -28.62
C THR A 470 -37.47 1.45 -27.74
N SER A 471 -38.41 1.77 -26.83
CA SER A 471 -38.83 3.06 -26.23
C SER A 471 -39.60 2.88 -24.89
N ARG A 472 -39.63 3.96 -24.08
CA ARG A 472 -40.64 4.34 -23.05
C ARG A 472 -41.51 3.26 -22.35
N ARG A 473 -41.37 3.16 -21.03
CA ARG A 473 -42.35 3.75 -20.06
C ARG A 473 -41.80 3.76 -18.63
N SER A 474 -42.34 4.65 -17.79
CA SER A 474 -42.07 4.77 -16.36
C SER A 474 -43.11 4.03 -15.54
N GLU A 475 -42.70 3.36 -14.46
CA GLU A 475 -43.58 3.04 -13.34
C GLU A 475 -42.89 3.42 -12.02
N HIS A 476 -43.61 4.19 -11.19
CA HIS A 476 -43.26 4.42 -9.80
C HIS A 476 -43.72 3.22 -8.97
N PHE A 477 -42.88 2.77 -8.04
CA PHE A 477 -43.36 2.17 -6.79
C PHE A 477 -42.61 2.77 -5.61
N ALA A 478 -43.34 2.96 -4.52
CA ALA A 478 -42.89 3.52 -3.26
C ALA A 478 -43.14 2.52 -2.12
N ASN A 479 -42.65 2.86 -0.93
CA ASN A 479 -42.81 2.16 0.35
C ASN A 479 -41.95 0.87 0.47
N GLU A 480 -41.43 0.49 1.65
CA GLU A 480 -41.58 1.09 2.99
C GLU A 480 -40.38 0.82 3.91
N ASP A 481 -40.36 1.54 5.03
CA ASP A 481 -39.30 1.67 6.03
C ASP A 481 -38.71 0.38 6.64
N THR A 482 -37.47 0.51 7.14
CA THR A 482 -37.19 0.10 8.53
C THR A 482 -36.14 1.03 9.14
N SER A 483 -36.46 1.60 10.30
CA SER A 483 -35.74 2.73 10.90
C SER A 483 -35.15 2.37 12.26
N ILE A 484 -33.87 2.74 12.48
CA ILE A 484 -33.26 3.05 13.79
C ILE A 484 -32.22 4.15 13.50
N ALA A 485 -32.62 5.43 13.49
CA ALA A 485 -32.69 6.32 14.67
C ALA A 485 -31.32 6.77 15.20
N SER A 486 -30.90 7.98 14.80
CA SER A 486 -30.02 8.86 15.56
C SER A 486 -30.70 10.23 15.68
N GLY A 487 -31.03 10.64 16.91
CA GLY A 487 -31.61 11.94 17.20
C GLY A 487 -30.58 13.07 17.03
N GLY A 488 -31.04 14.27 16.67
CA GLY A 488 -30.18 15.38 16.25
C GLY A 488 -30.16 16.60 17.19
N TYR A 489 -30.18 17.78 16.56
CA TYR A 489 -29.87 19.14 17.07
C TYR A 489 -28.36 19.43 17.18
N MET A 490 -27.85 20.58 16.70
CA MET A 490 -28.54 21.84 16.37
C MET A 490 -28.47 22.30 14.90
N GLU A 491 -29.48 23.08 14.52
CA GLU A 491 -29.62 23.82 13.26
C GLU A 491 -28.56 24.92 13.09
N ARG A 492 -28.17 25.20 11.83
CA ARG A 492 -27.88 26.57 11.36
C ARG A 492 -28.12 26.73 9.85
N ARG A 493 -29.26 27.37 9.54
CA ARG A 493 -29.60 28.18 8.34
C ARG A 493 -28.86 27.91 7.02
N SER A 494 -29.60 27.38 6.04
CA SER A 494 -29.23 27.41 4.62
C SER A 494 -29.44 28.80 3.98
N PRO A 495 -28.47 29.34 3.22
CA PRO A 495 -28.71 30.36 2.21
C PRO A 495 -29.15 29.71 0.89
N SER A 496 -30.15 30.30 0.23
CA SER A 496 -30.62 29.85 -1.08
C SER A 496 -29.67 30.30 -2.21
N HIS A 497 -29.04 29.35 -2.90
CA HIS A 497 -28.40 29.60 -4.21
C HIS A 497 -29.22 28.99 -5.33
N GLN A 498 -29.66 29.84 -6.26
CA GLN A 498 -30.33 29.40 -7.49
C GLN A 498 -29.32 28.72 -8.42
N LEU A 499 -29.67 27.54 -8.93
CA LEU A 499 -28.90 26.84 -9.97
C LEU A 499 -29.04 27.59 -11.31
N MET A 500 -28.00 28.31 -11.73
CA MET A 500 -27.90 28.79 -13.11
C MET A 500 -27.57 27.64 -14.06
N SER A 501 -28.42 27.44 -15.05
CA SER A 501 -28.24 26.43 -16.10
C SER A 501 -27.35 26.98 -17.23
N TRP A 502 -26.12 26.48 -17.31
CA TRP A 502 -25.26 26.76 -18.47
C TRP A 502 -25.65 25.86 -19.65
N ARG A 503 -26.38 26.42 -20.61
CA ARG A 503 -26.56 25.86 -21.95
C ARG A 503 -26.08 26.85 -23.02
N GLN A 504 -25.33 26.32 -23.98
CA GLN A 504 -24.97 26.93 -25.27
C GLN A 504 -24.27 28.30 -25.22
N LEU A 505 -22.96 28.28 -25.45
CA LEU A 505 -22.29 29.36 -26.18
C LEU A 505 -22.11 28.93 -27.64
N SER A 506 -22.50 29.82 -28.55
CA SER A 506 -22.48 29.62 -29.99
C SER A 506 -21.14 30.00 -30.61
N GLN A 507 -20.87 29.46 -31.81
CA GLN A 507 -19.75 29.87 -32.67
C GLN A 507 -19.87 31.33 -33.11
N THR A 508 -18.77 32.07 -33.02
CA THR A 508 -18.27 33.03 -34.03
C THR A 508 -16.77 33.10 -33.91
#